data_AF-A0A928H603-F1
#
_entry.id   AF-A0A928H603-F1
#
_cell.length_a   1.000
_cell.length_b   1.000
_cell.length_c   1.000
_cell.angle_alpha   90.00
_cell.angle_beta   90.00
_cell.angle_gamma   90.00
#
_symmetry.space_group_name_H-M   'P 1'
#
loop_
_entity.id
_entity.type
_entity.pdbx_description
1 polymer ?
#
loop_
_entity_poly.entity_id
_entity_poly.type
_entity_poly.pdbx_seq_one_letter_code
_entity_poly.pdbx_strand_id
1 'polypeptide(L)' 'MPNIDWKSLGFGFTDVNCHIRYVWKDGKWGEGEFVKDPTITMHIGASCLHYGQECFE' A
#
# COMPACT_ATOMS: atom_id res chain seq x y z
N MET A 1 -15.89 10.15 -11.12
CA MET A 1 -15.88 8.83 -10.47
C MET A 1 -15.70 7.80 -11.57
N PRO A 2 -14.84 6.78 -11.40
CA PRO A 2 -14.75 5.69 -12.37
C PRO A 2 -16.12 5.01 -12.52
N ASN A 3 -16.46 4.58 -13.73
CA ASN A 3 -17.68 3.84 -14.00
C ASN A 3 -17.45 2.38 -13.60
N ILE A 4 -17.92 1.99 -12.41
CA ILE A 4 -17.76 0.62 -11.88
C ILE A 4 -18.88 -0.26 -12.43
N ASP A 5 -18.52 -1.34 -13.13
CA ASP A 5 -19.48 -2.41 -13.46
C ASP A 5 -19.69 -3.30 -12.24
N TRP A 6 -20.76 -3.01 -11.51
CA TRP A 6 -21.13 -3.72 -10.29
C TRP A 6 -21.53 -5.18 -10.53
N LYS A 7 -21.95 -5.56 -11.75
CA LYS A 7 -22.31 -6.95 -12.03
C LYS A 7 -21.08 -7.84 -12.21
N SER A 8 -19.97 -7.27 -12.67
CA SER A 8 -18.72 -7.99 -12.89
C SER A 8 -17.69 -7.83 -11.77
N LEU A 9 -18.02 -7.07 -10.70
CA LEU A 9 -17.11 -6.84 -9.58
C LEU A 9 -16.84 -8.17 -8.84
N GLY A 10 -15.58 -8.61 -8.85
CA GLY A 10 -15.11 -9.83 -8.20
C GLY A 10 -14.16 -9.57 -7.04
N PHE A 11 -13.58 -10.64 -6.48
CA PHE A 11 -12.53 -10.55 -5.48
C PHE A 11 -11.16 -10.46 -6.16
N GLY A 12 -10.59 -9.25 -6.18
CA GLY A 12 -9.30 -8.99 -6.81
C GLY A 12 -8.86 -7.55 -6.63
N PHE A 13 -7.63 -7.26 -7.05
CA PHE A 13 -7.09 -5.91 -6.99
C PHE A 13 -7.73 -5.04 -8.08
N THR A 14 -8.11 -3.81 -7.71
CA THR A 14 -8.57 -2.77 -8.62
C THR A 14 -7.84 -1.50 -8.24
N ASP A 15 -7.24 -0.83 -9.23
CA ASP A 15 -6.59 0.45 -9.00
C ASP A 15 -7.58 1.47 -8.42
N VAL A 16 -7.16 2.12 -7.34
CA VAL A 16 -7.91 3.17 -6.66
C VAL A 16 -7.18 4.50 -6.77
N ASN A 17 -7.79 5.57 -6.29
CA ASN A 17 -7.24 6.92 -6.40
C ASN A 17 -5.91 7.11 -5.65
N CYS A 18 -5.66 6.31 -4.60
CA CYS A 18 -4.52 6.46 -3.68
C CYS A 18 -4.44 5.33 -2.65
N HIS A 19 -3.32 5.28 -1.93
CA HIS A 19 -3.21 4.67 -0.61
C HIS A 19 -2.74 5.69 0.44
N ILE A 20 -2.90 5.38 1.73
CA ILE A 20 -2.28 6.13 2.83
C ILE A 20 -0.99 5.44 3.26
N ARG A 21 0.08 6.20 3.44
CA ARG A 21 1.37 5.69 3.87
C ARG A 21 1.83 6.37 5.15
N TYR A 22 2.36 5.57 6.07
CA TYR A 22 3.07 6.04 7.26
C TYR A 22 4.47 5.42 7.26
N VAL A 23 5.47 6.20 7.66
CA VAL A 23 6.86 5.74 7.77
C VAL A 23 7.27 5.75 9.24
N TRP A 24 7.74 4.61 9.75
CA TRP A 24 8.39 4.54 11.05
C TRP A 24 9.88 4.84 10.91
N LYS A 25 10.37 5.87 11.59
CA LYS A 25 11.79 6.24 11.59
C LYS A 25 12.17 6.92 12.89
N ASP A 26 13.36 6.62 13.40
CA ASP A 26 13.92 7.23 14.62
C ASP A 26 13.00 7.10 15.85
N GLY A 27 12.32 5.95 15.97
CA GLY A 27 11.49 5.64 17.13
C GLY A 27 10.11 6.31 17.15
N LYS A 28 9.63 6.86 16.02
CA LYS A 28 8.30 7.46 15.90
C LYS A 28 7.67 7.24 14.53
N TRP A 29 6.33 7.27 14.50
CA TRP A 29 5.55 7.29 13.27
C TRP A 29 5.57 8.69 12.70
N GLY A 30 5.81 8.81 11.39
CA GLY A 30 5.59 10.03 10.63
C GLY A 30 4.10 10.34 10.46
N GLU A 31 3.82 11.48 9.86
CA GLU A 31 2.45 11.84 9.47
C GLU A 31 1.95 10.96 8.32
N GLY A 32 0.62 10.86 8.19
CA GLY A 32 0.00 10.10 7.11
C GLY A 32 0.10 10.84 5.78
N GLU A 33 0.65 10.17 4.78
CA GLU A 33 0.77 10.70 3.42
C GLU A 33 -0.30 10.11 2.51
N PHE A 34 -0.93 10.95 1.69
CA PHE A 34 -1.81 10.53 0.60
C PHE A 34 -0.98 10.28 -0.67
N VAL A 35 -0.84 9.02 -1.08
CA VAL A 35 0.06 8.61 -2.16
C VAL A 35 -0.75 8.10 -3.35
N LYS A 36 -0.55 8.71 -4.52
CA LYS A 36 -1.24 8.33 -5.77
C LYS A 36 -0.51 7.24 -6.57
N ASP A 37 0.79 7.07 -6.33
CA ASP A 37 1.58 6.02 -6.96
C ASP A 37 1.15 4.65 -6.38
N PRO A 38 0.76 3.67 -7.20
CA PRO A 38 0.41 2.34 -6.72
C PRO A 38 1.63 1.49 -6.31
N THR A 39 2.84 1.99 -6.52
CA THR A 39 4.08 1.27 -6.20
C THR A 39 4.69 1.72 -4.86
N ILE A 40 5.40 0.78 -4.22
CA ILE A 40 6.20 1.05 -3.02
C ILE A 40 7.66 0.86 -3.40
N THR A 41 8.46 1.92 -3.33
CA THR A 41 9.92 1.84 -3.51
C THR A 41 10.54 1.34 -2.20
N MET A 42 11.29 0.24 -2.26
CA MET A 42 12.03 -0.28 -1.10
C MET A 42 13.44 -0.74 -1.46
N HIS A 43 14.33 -0.74 -0.46
CA HIS A 43 15.67 -1.29 -0.60
C HIS A 43 15.61 -2.81 -0.81
N ILE A 44 16.48 -3.35 -1.66
CA ILE A 44 16.48 -4.78 -2.01
C ILE A 44 16.64 -5.71 -0.80
N GLY A 45 17.21 -5.22 0.31
CA GLY A 45 17.40 -5.95 1.56
C GLY A 45 16.30 -5.76 2.63
N ALA A 46 15.12 -5.24 2.28
CA ALA A 46 14.03 -5.05 3.25
C ALA A 46 13.57 -6.37 3.89
N SER A 47 13.39 -6.41 5.21
CA SER A 47 13.11 -7.66 5.94
C SER A 47 11.79 -8.33 5.56
N CYS A 48 10.78 -7.57 5.10
CA CYS A 48 9.55 -8.14 4.55
C CYS A 48 9.81 -9.05 3.34
N LEU A 49 10.77 -8.70 2.47
CA LEU A 49 11.10 -9.48 1.27
C LEU A 49 11.87 -10.78 1.56
N HIS A 50 12.67 -10.81 2.63
CA HIS A 50 13.59 -11.93 2.91
C HIS A 50 13.16 -12.79 4.10
N TYR A 51 12.47 -12.20 5.06
CA TYR A 51 12.16 -12.81 6.35
C TYR A 51 10.69 -12.68 6.74
N GLY A 52 9.82 -12.21 5.84
CA GLY A 52 8.37 -12.16 6.06
C GLY A 52 7.96 -11.28 7.24
N GLN A 53 8.76 -10.26 7.59
CA GLN A 53 8.42 -9.32 8.66
C GLN A 53 7.37 -8.32 8.15
N GLU A 54 6.14 -8.78 8.00
CA GLU A 54 5.00 -8.02 7.49
C GLU A 54 3.70 -8.52 8.12
N CYS A 55 2.67 -7.68 8.10
CA CYS A 55 1.32 -8.02 8.53
C CYS A 55 0.30 -7.28 7.65
N PHE A 56 -0.89 -7.86 7.53
CA PHE A 56 -2.02 -7.29 6.80
C PHE A 56 -3.32 -7.59 7.57
N GLU A 57 -4.39 -6.89 7.17
CA GLU A 57 -5.79 -7.14 7.58
C GLU A 57 -6.66 -7.21 6.32
#